data_AF-J3CUS9-F1
#
_entry.id   AF-J3CUS9-F1
#
_cell.length_a   1.000
_cell.length_b   1.000
_cell.length_c   1.000
_cell.angle_alpha   90.00
_cell.angle_beta   90.00
_cell.angle_gamma   90.00
#
_symmetry.space_group_name_H-M   'P 1'
#
loop_
_entity.id
_entity.type
_entity.pdbx_description
1 polymer ?
#
loop_
_entity_poly.entity_id
_entity_poly.type
_entity_poly.pdbx_seq_one_letter_code
_entity_poly.pdbx_strand_id
1 'polypeptide(L)'
;MATAKKPKETKAAQKLSPLLRSAFEVLNHGLWHFFRSDTSTDMKFALLHVDQAIELILKECVRAAGKSIYRNPKETITIWGAYEILAGLNVVIPERADLELLHEERNSIQHKYANPTADDAAFHIDKAMRFIRRFLTDQLGIDVKDYVSAEFLDQLDD
;
A
#
# COMPACT_ATOMS: atom_id res chain seq x y z
N MET A 1 -14.79 29.87 37.09
CA MET A 1 -13.44 29.49 36.62
C MET A 1 -13.60 28.57 35.42
N ALA A 2 -13.37 29.07 34.20
CA ALA A 2 -13.46 28.28 32.98
C ALA A 2 -12.10 27.65 32.71
N THR A 3 -12.03 26.33 32.70
CA THR A 3 -10.84 25.57 32.33
C THR A 3 -10.62 25.67 30.82
N ALA A 4 -9.62 26.43 30.42
CA ALA A 4 -9.19 26.52 29.03
C ALA A 4 -8.68 25.14 28.55
N LYS A 5 -9.33 24.57 27.53
CA LYS A 5 -8.82 23.39 26.82
C LYS A 5 -7.48 23.76 26.18
N LYS A 6 -6.42 23.04 26.57
CA LYS A 6 -5.12 23.11 25.89
C LYS A 6 -5.29 22.79 24.39
N PRO A 7 -4.60 23.51 23.48
CA PRO A 7 -4.59 23.16 22.06
C PRO A 7 -4.00 21.75 21.90
N LYS A 8 -4.62 20.92 21.05
CA LYS A 8 -4.01 19.66 20.59
C LYS A 8 -2.71 20.03 19.87
N GLU A 9 -1.59 19.52 20.35
CA GLU A 9 -0.31 19.62 19.64
C GLU A 9 -0.47 19.00 18.26
N THR A 10 -0.37 19.82 17.21
CA THR A 10 -0.29 19.36 15.84
C THR A 10 1.03 18.61 15.71
N LYS A 11 1.00 17.27 15.66
CA LYS A 11 2.19 16.46 15.32
C LYS A 11 2.79 17.06 14.04
N ALA A 12 4.04 17.50 14.11
CA ALA A 12 4.76 17.91 12.91
C ALA A 12 4.74 16.73 11.93
N ALA A 13 4.16 16.93 10.75
CA ALA A 13 4.03 15.86 9.75
C ALA A 13 5.42 15.26 9.49
N GLN A 14 5.58 13.99 9.84
CA GLN A 14 6.84 13.28 9.66
C GLN A 14 7.21 13.35 8.17
N LYS A 15 8.39 13.88 7.87
CA LYS A 15 8.82 14.08 6.48
C LYS A 15 9.03 12.72 5.83
N LEU A 16 8.06 12.29 5.03
CA LEU A 16 8.12 11.03 4.30
C LEU A 16 9.33 10.97 3.38
N SER A 17 9.89 9.77 3.21
CA SER A 17 10.85 9.51 2.14
C SER A 17 10.17 9.72 0.78
N PRO A 18 10.92 10.04 -0.29
CA PRO A 18 10.35 10.09 -1.64
C PRO A 18 9.66 8.79 -2.04
N LEU A 19 10.23 7.65 -1.65
CA LEU A 19 9.67 6.32 -1.94
C LEU A 19 8.30 6.11 -1.30
N LEU A 20 8.19 6.43 -0.01
CA LEU A 20 6.94 6.27 0.74
C LEU A 20 5.88 7.29 0.31
N ARG A 21 6.30 8.52 -0.04
CA ARG A 21 5.40 9.51 -0.65
C ARG A 21 4.80 8.96 -1.95
N SER A 22 5.64 8.42 -2.84
CA SER A 22 5.15 7.81 -4.08
C SER A 22 4.24 6.61 -3.81
N ALA A 23 4.49 5.84 -2.75
CA ALA A 23 3.60 4.75 -2.35
C ALA A 23 2.20 5.25 -1.98
N PHE A 24 2.09 6.38 -1.27
CA PHE A 24 0.78 6.97 -0.95
C PHE A 24 0.12 7.64 -2.15
N GLU A 25 0.88 8.30 -3.02
CA GLU A 25 0.35 8.89 -4.25
C GLU A 25 -0.27 7.81 -5.14
N VAL A 26 0.45 6.69 -5.35
CA VAL A 26 -0.04 5.59 -6.17
C VAL A 26 -1.19 4.83 -5.50
N LEU A 27 -1.17 4.70 -4.17
CA LEU A 27 -2.29 4.13 -3.41
C LEU A 27 -3.58 4.95 -3.58
N ASN A 28 -3.51 6.27 -3.39
CA ASN A 28 -4.66 7.15 -3.61
C ASN A 28 -5.18 7.06 -5.05
N HIS A 29 -4.28 6.94 -6.03
CA HIS A 29 -4.69 6.79 -7.42
C HIS A 29 -5.38 5.43 -7.69
N GLY A 30 -4.89 4.35 -7.09
CA GLY A 30 -5.53 3.05 -7.14
C GLY A 30 -6.93 3.05 -6.53
N LEU A 31 -7.09 3.66 -5.36
CA LEU A 31 -8.39 3.80 -4.70
C LEU A 31 -9.34 4.72 -5.49
N TRP A 32 -8.84 5.80 -6.10
CA TRP A 32 -9.65 6.64 -6.98
C TRP A 32 -10.21 5.84 -8.16
N HIS A 33 -9.41 4.98 -8.80
CA HIS A 33 -9.89 4.09 -9.85
C HIS A 33 -10.95 3.11 -9.33
N PHE A 34 -10.73 2.53 -8.16
CA PHE A 34 -11.66 1.58 -7.56
C PHE A 34 -13.04 2.20 -7.26
N PHE A 35 -13.08 3.39 -6.66
CA PHE A 35 -14.33 4.01 -6.23
C PHE A 35 -15.08 4.78 -7.32
N ARG A 36 -14.41 5.14 -8.44
CA ARG A 36 -15.05 5.99 -9.46
C ARG A 36 -15.98 5.23 -10.41
N SER A 37 -15.76 3.94 -10.65
CA SER A 37 -16.61 3.12 -11.53
C SER A 37 -16.31 1.63 -11.41
N ASP A 38 -17.28 0.80 -11.80
CA ASP A 38 -17.13 -0.68 -11.84
C ASP A 38 -16.61 -1.21 -13.19
N THR A 39 -16.04 -0.34 -14.04
CA THR A 39 -15.58 -0.79 -15.35
C THR A 39 -14.32 -1.65 -15.23
N SER A 40 -14.18 -2.66 -16.09
CA SER A 40 -12.98 -3.52 -16.06
C SER A 40 -11.68 -2.72 -16.25
N THR A 41 -11.71 -1.65 -17.06
CA THR A 41 -10.57 -0.74 -17.22
C THR A 41 -10.17 -0.12 -15.88
N ASP A 42 -11.14 0.32 -15.08
CA ASP A 42 -10.87 0.88 -13.76
C ASP A 42 -10.39 -0.15 -12.77
N MET A 43 -10.97 -1.35 -12.77
CA MET A 43 -10.53 -2.44 -11.91
C MET A 43 -9.08 -2.84 -12.21
N LYS A 44 -8.67 -2.85 -13.49
CA LYS A 44 -7.25 -3.05 -13.85
C LYS A 44 -6.35 -2.02 -13.21
N PHE A 45 -6.68 -0.74 -13.38
CA PHE A 45 -5.84 0.33 -12.85
C PHE A 45 -5.84 0.36 -11.31
N ALA A 46 -6.96 0.04 -10.66
CA ALA A 46 -7.01 -0.12 -9.22
C ALA A 46 -6.00 -1.18 -8.75
N LEU A 47 -6.05 -2.39 -9.31
CA LEU A 47 -5.17 -3.49 -8.93
C LEU A 47 -3.69 -3.22 -9.27
N LEU A 48 -3.41 -2.64 -10.44
CA LEU A 48 -2.05 -2.25 -10.84
C LEU A 48 -1.42 -1.26 -9.86
N HIS A 49 -2.17 -0.22 -9.48
CA HIS A 49 -1.66 0.82 -8.60
C HIS A 49 -1.55 0.36 -7.14
N VAL A 50 -2.48 -0.46 -6.65
CA VAL A 50 -2.44 -0.96 -5.27
C VAL A 50 -1.33 -2.00 -5.08
N ASP A 51 -1.11 -2.92 -6.03
CA ASP A 51 0.07 -3.81 -6.01
C ASP A 51 1.38 -3.01 -6.01
N GLN A 52 1.46 -1.97 -6.84
CA GLN A 52 2.63 -1.07 -6.87
C GLN A 52 2.81 -0.35 -5.52
N ALA A 53 1.73 0.11 -4.88
CA ALA A 53 1.80 0.74 -3.56
C ALA A 53 2.39 -0.23 -2.52
N ILE A 54 1.92 -1.47 -2.50
CA ILE A 54 2.41 -2.53 -1.60
C ILE A 54 3.90 -2.77 -1.83
N GLU A 55 4.35 -2.89 -3.08
CA GLU A 55 5.77 -3.08 -3.38
C GLU A 55 6.63 -1.91 -2.85
N LEU A 56 6.17 -0.67 -3.01
CA LEU A 56 6.88 0.51 -2.52
C LEU A 56 6.90 0.58 -0.98
N ILE A 57 5.81 0.20 -0.31
CA ILE A 57 5.72 0.13 1.16
C ILE A 57 6.70 -0.92 1.70
N LEU A 58 6.74 -2.12 1.11
CA LEU A 58 7.66 -3.18 1.51
C LEU A 58 9.11 -2.73 1.31
N LYS A 59 9.43 -2.08 0.19
CA LYS A 59 10.75 -1.49 -0.07
C LYS A 59 11.12 -0.40 0.93
N GLU A 60 10.17 0.44 1.32
CA GLU A 60 10.41 1.45 2.34
C GLU A 60 10.75 0.80 3.69
N CYS A 61 10.07 -0.28 4.08
CA CYS A 61 10.39 -1.02 5.29
C CYS A 61 11.81 -1.60 5.25
N VAL A 62 12.21 -2.21 4.13
CA VAL A 62 13.58 -2.68 3.90
C VAL A 62 14.60 -1.54 4.05
N ARG A 63 14.32 -0.38 3.43
CA ARG A 63 15.17 0.81 3.50
C ARG A 63 15.26 1.37 4.92
N ALA A 64 14.14 1.42 5.64
CA ALA A 64 14.06 1.91 7.02
C ALA A 64 14.85 1.00 7.98
N ALA A 65 14.93 -0.30 7.70
CA ALA A 65 15.77 -1.26 8.42
C ALA A 65 17.27 -1.19 8.07
N GLY A 66 17.70 -0.18 7.29
CA GLY A 66 19.10 0.02 6.92
C GLY A 66 19.62 -0.94 5.85
N LYS A 67 18.74 -1.62 5.11
CA LYS A 67 19.11 -2.50 3.99
C LYS A 67 18.94 -1.78 2.65
N SER A 68 19.79 -2.11 1.68
CA SER A 68 19.68 -1.58 0.32
C SER A 68 18.49 -2.20 -0.41
N ILE A 69 17.71 -1.38 -1.09
CA ILE A 69 16.69 -1.85 -2.06
C ILE A 69 17.26 -1.98 -3.48
N TYR A 70 18.51 -1.56 -3.72
CA TYR A 70 19.15 -1.62 -5.03
C TYR A 70 19.92 -2.94 -5.17
N ARG A 71 19.64 -3.67 -6.25
CA ARG A 71 20.47 -4.80 -6.71
C ARG A 71 21.69 -4.30 -7.48
N ASN A 72 21.47 -3.26 -8.28
CA ASN A 72 22.47 -2.50 -9.02
C ASN A 72 21.92 -1.06 -9.25
N PRO A 73 22.69 -0.12 -9.80
CA PRO A 73 22.24 1.26 -9.97
C PRO A 73 20.97 1.46 -10.83
N LYS A 74 20.57 0.46 -11.63
CA LYS A 74 19.43 0.54 -12.55
C LYS A 74 18.23 -0.30 -12.11
N GLU A 75 18.39 -1.13 -11.08
CA GLU A 75 17.41 -2.14 -10.70
C GLU A 75 17.26 -2.19 -9.17
N THR A 76 16.01 -2.13 -8.72
CA THR A 76 15.66 -2.37 -7.32
C THR A 76 15.15 -3.80 -7.15
N ILE A 77 15.13 -4.28 -5.91
CA ILE A 77 14.51 -5.57 -5.57
C ILE A 77 13.06 -5.62 -6.05
N THR A 78 12.53 -6.80 -6.31
CA THR A 78 11.10 -7.03 -6.57
C THR A 78 10.34 -7.15 -5.24
N ILE A 79 9.00 -7.29 -5.31
CA ILE A 79 8.19 -7.65 -4.13
C ILE A 79 8.71 -8.93 -3.44
N TRP A 80 9.10 -9.93 -4.23
CA TRP A 80 9.68 -11.19 -3.75
C TRP A 80 10.99 -10.97 -2.99
N GLY A 81 11.88 -10.16 -3.55
CA GLY A 81 13.13 -9.80 -2.88
C GLY A 81 12.89 -9.02 -1.59
N ALA A 82 11.85 -8.19 -1.53
CA ALA A 82 11.47 -7.50 -0.30
C ALA A 82 10.98 -8.51 0.76
N TYR A 83 10.16 -9.50 0.40
CA TYR A 83 9.74 -10.56 1.32
C TYR A 83 10.91 -11.35 1.90
N GLU A 84 11.89 -11.74 1.08
CA GLU A 84 13.06 -12.47 1.55
C GLU A 84 13.89 -11.68 2.56
N ILE A 85 14.15 -10.39 2.27
CA ILE A 85 14.92 -9.52 3.16
C ILE A 85 14.16 -9.28 4.46
N LEU A 86 12.87 -8.99 4.39
CA LEU A 86 12.02 -8.74 5.57
C LEU A 86 11.89 -9.99 6.45
N ALA A 87 11.76 -11.18 5.85
CA ALA A 87 11.77 -12.43 6.59
C ALA A 87 13.11 -12.63 7.33
N GLY A 88 14.24 -12.33 6.69
CA GLY A 88 15.56 -12.34 7.33
C GLY A 88 15.72 -11.31 8.46
N LEU A 89 14.85 -10.30 8.53
CA LEU A 89 14.76 -9.31 9.60
C LEU A 89 13.70 -9.67 10.66
N ASN A 90 13.12 -10.88 10.59
CA ASN A 90 12.02 -11.34 11.44
C ASN A 90 10.74 -10.50 11.35
N VAL A 91 10.52 -9.81 10.22
CA VAL A 91 9.26 -9.12 9.95
C VAL A 91 8.26 -10.14 9.41
N VAL A 92 7.16 -10.34 10.15
CA VAL A 92 6.10 -11.28 9.78
C VAL A 92 5.03 -10.56 8.95
N ILE A 93 4.64 -11.18 7.84
CA ILE A 93 3.56 -10.70 6.95
C ILE A 93 2.52 -11.83 6.85
N PRO A 94 1.54 -11.86 7.77
CA PRO A 94 0.49 -12.89 7.75
C PRO A 94 -0.33 -12.88 6.47
N GLU A 95 -0.55 -11.70 5.87
CA GLU A 95 -1.34 -11.50 4.65
C GLU A 95 -0.59 -11.91 3.37
N ARG A 96 0.63 -12.46 3.48
CA ARG A 96 1.50 -12.72 2.33
C ARG A 96 0.79 -13.52 1.23
N ALA A 97 0.05 -14.57 1.57
CA ALA A 97 -0.67 -15.38 0.58
C ALA A 97 -1.70 -14.56 -0.22
N ASP A 98 -2.42 -13.64 0.44
CA ASP A 98 -3.40 -12.76 -0.23
C ASP A 98 -2.70 -11.74 -1.13
N LEU A 99 -1.55 -11.22 -0.70
CA LEU A 99 -0.74 -10.29 -1.51
C LEU A 99 -0.11 -10.99 -2.72
N GLU A 100 0.27 -12.26 -2.60
CA GLU A 100 0.76 -13.07 -3.71
C GLU A 100 -0.34 -13.26 -4.77
N LEU A 101 -1.59 -13.49 -4.35
CA LEU A 101 -2.74 -13.55 -5.27
C LEU A 101 -2.97 -12.22 -6.01
N LEU A 102 -2.91 -11.08 -5.30
CA LEU A 102 -3.00 -9.76 -5.93
C LEU A 102 -1.88 -9.55 -6.95
N HIS A 103 -0.64 -9.91 -6.61
CA HIS A 103 0.49 -9.76 -7.51
C HIS A 103 0.34 -10.61 -8.77
N GLU A 104 -0.19 -11.83 -8.66
CA GLU A 104 -0.47 -12.70 -9.82
C GLU A 104 -1.62 -12.18 -10.69
N GLU A 105 -2.65 -11.59 -10.09
CA GLU A 105 -3.72 -10.91 -10.83
C GLU A 105 -3.17 -9.71 -11.60
N ARG A 106 -2.31 -8.91 -10.95
CA ARG A 106 -1.60 -7.80 -11.61
C ARG A 106 -0.75 -8.30 -12.78
N ASN A 107 0.00 -9.38 -12.61
CA ASN A 107 0.78 -9.99 -13.68
C ASN A 107 -0.12 -10.46 -14.83
N SER A 108 -1.28 -11.03 -14.53
CA SER A 108 -2.25 -11.48 -15.53
C SER A 108 -2.87 -10.30 -16.31
N ILE A 109 -3.13 -9.17 -15.67
CA ILE A 109 -3.55 -7.93 -16.33
C ILE A 109 -2.48 -7.46 -17.33
N GLN A 110 -1.22 -7.41 -16.91
CA GLN A 110 -0.11 -6.88 -17.74
C GLN A 110 0.28 -7.81 -18.89
N HIS A 111 0.26 -9.13 -18.67
CA HIS A 111 0.85 -10.09 -19.60
C HIS A 111 -0.16 -10.97 -20.34
N LYS A 112 -1.39 -11.08 -19.83
CA LYS A 112 -2.42 -12.00 -20.34
C LYS A 112 -3.73 -11.30 -20.68
N TYR A 113 -3.77 -9.96 -20.67
CA TYR A 113 -4.95 -9.15 -20.97
C TYR A 113 -6.17 -9.48 -20.08
N ALA A 114 -5.95 -9.90 -18.83
CA ALA A 114 -7.02 -10.16 -17.88
C ALA A 114 -7.93 -8.93 -17.68
N ASN A 115 -9.21 -9.18 -17.45
CA ASN A 115 -10.28 -8.19 -17.28
C ASN A 115 -11.00 -8.47 -15.96
N PRO A 116 -10.43 -8.05 -14.81
CA PRO A 116 -11.06 -8.29 -13.51
C PRO A 116 -12.43 -7.61 -13.44
N THR A 117 -13.35 -8.26 -12.73
CA THR A 117 -14.65 -7.69 -12.35
C THR A 117 -14.51 -6.79 -11.11
N ALA A 118 -15.58 -6.07 -10.77
CA ALA A 118 -15.63 -5.28 -9.55
C ALA A 118 -15.49 -6.15 -8.29
N ASP A 119 -16.09 -7.34 -8.29
CA ASP A 119 -16.01 -8.29 -7.17
C ASP A 119 -14.58 -8.84 -7.00
N ASP A 120 -13.92 -9.20 -8.11
CA ASP A 120 -12.51 -9.63 -8.08
C ASP A 120 -11.62 -8.53 -7.49
N ALA A 121 -11.83 -7.28 -7.94
CA ALA A 121 -11.07 -6.16 -7.45
C ALA A 121 -11.35 -5.87 -5.97
N ALA A 122 -12.62 -5.88 -5.55
CA ALA A 122 -13.02 -5.63 -4.18
C ALA A 122 -12.37 -6.62 -3.20
N PHE A 123 -12.30 -7.91 -3.58
CA PHE A 123 -11.60 -8.93 -2.80
C PHE A 123 -10.13 -8.54 -2.57
N HIS A 124 -9.40 -8.20 -3.62
CA HIS A 124 -7.99 -7.83 -3.51
C HIS A 124 -7.77 -6.51 -2.76
N ILE A 125 -8.62 -5.52 -2.99
CA ILE A 125 -8.53 -4.20 -2.34
C ILE A 125 -8.77 -4.33 -0.83
N ASP A 126 -9.74 -5.13 -0.38
CA ASP A 126 -9.97 -5.42 1.05
C ASP A 126 -8.70 -5.99 1.71
N LYS A 127 -8.11 -7.04 1.11
CA LYS A 127 -6.90 -7.67 1.65
C LYS A 127 -5.70 -6.73 1.65
N ALA A 128 -5.50 -6.01 0.55
CA ALA A 128 -4.44 -5.02 0.44
C ALA A 128 -4.56 -3.92 1.52
N MET A 129 -5.76 -3.38 1.73
CA MET A 129 -5.97 -2.30 2.69
C MET A 129 -5.83 -2.75 4.15
N ARG A 130 -6.25 -3.98 4.47
CA ARG A 130 -5.95 -4.59 5.78
C ARG A 130 -4.45 -4.70 6.03
N PHE A 131 -3.71 -5.24 5.05
CA PHE A 131 -2.26 -5.31 5.12
C PHE A 131 -1.63 -3.93 5.27
N ILE A 132 -1.98 -2.96 4.42
CA ILE A 132 -1.39 -1.61 4.43
C ILE A 132 -1.60 -0.93 5.79
N ARG A 133 -2.84 -0.94 6.30
CA ARG A 133 -3.18 -0.33 7.61
C ARG A 133 -2.34 -0.92 8.73
N ARG A 134 -2.31 -2.25 8.82
CA ARG A 134 -1.56 -2.97 9.85
C ARG A 134 -0.06 -2.75 9.69
N PHE A 135 0.48 -3.00 8.49
CA PHE A 135 1.91 -3.02 8.24
C PHE A 135 2.56 -1.64 8.39
N LEU A 136 1.91 -0.57 7.92
CA LEU A 136 2.39 0.80 8.13
C LEU A 136 2.43 1.15 9.62
N THR A 137 1.41 0.77 10.37
CA THR A 137 1.34 1.00 11.82
C THR A 137 2.45 0.24 12.54
N ASP A 138 2.53 -1.08 12.31
CA ASP A 138 3.45 -1.97 13.03
C ASP A 138 4.92 -1.70 12.68
N GLN A 139 5.22 -1.44 11.41
CA GLN A 139 6.61 -1.41 10.92
C GLN A 139 7.16 0.00 10.73
N LEU A 140 6.30 0.99 10.47
CA LEU A 140 6.71 2.36 10.20
C LEU A 140 6.12 3.39 11.17
N GLY A 141 5.21 2.98 12.08
CA GLY A 141 4.56 3.88 13.02
C GLY A 141 3.65 4.92 12.35
N ILE A 142 3.14 4.59 11.15
CA ILE A 142 2.36 5.50 10.31
C ILE A 142 0.90 5.06 10.28
N ASP A 143 -0.01 6.01 10.54
CA ASP A 143 -1.43 5.85 10.28
C ASP A 143 -1.73 6.20 8.82
N VAL A 144 -2.38 5.29 8.09
CA VAL A 144 -2.76 5.50 6.70
C VAL A 144 -3.68 6.72 6.53
N LYS A 145 -4.46 7.05 7.57
CA LYS A 145 -5.42 8.17 7.59
C LYS A 145 -4.76 9.53 7.42
N ASP A 146 -3.47 9.64 7.75
CA ASP A 146 -2.72 10.88 7.58
C ASP A 146 -2.37 11.17 6.11
N TYR A 147 -2.49 10.17 5.22
CA TYR A 147 -1.96 10.22 3.85
C TYR A 147 -2.92 9.73 2.75
N VAL A 148 -4.02 9.09 3.11
CA VAL A 148 -5.06 8.63 2.18
C VAL A 148 -6.35 9.40 2.41
N SER A 149 -7.06 9.75 1.33
CA SER A 149 -8.34 10.49 1.43
C SER A 149 -9.33 9.79 2.36
N ALA A 150 -9.91 10.54 3.31
CA ALA A 150 -10.91 10.03 4.23
C ALA A 150 -12.12 9.43 3.50
N GLU A 151 -12.53 10.03 2.38
CA GLU A 151 -13.63 9.54 1.53
C GLU A 151 -13.42 8.09 1.07
N PHE A 152 -12.18 7.69 0.78
CA PHE A 152 -11.85 6.32 0.39
C PHE A 152 -11.81 5.38 1.58
N LEU A 153 -11.36 5.86 2.75
CA LEU A 153 -11.23 5.03 3.94
C LEU A 153 -12.60 4.73 4.55
N ASP A 154 -13.51 5.70 4.54
CA ASP A 154 -14.88 5.53 5.04
C ASP A 154 -15.63 4.46 4.23
N GLN A 155 -15.49 4.46 2.90
CA GLN A 155 -16.09 3.46 2.01
C GLN A 155 -15.53 2.03 2.17
N LEU A 156 -14.38 1.86 2.85
CA LEU A 156 -13.78 0.56 3.13
C LEU A 156 -14.13 0.01 4.52
N ASP A 157 -14.56 0.89 5.42
CA ASP A 157 -14.84 0.56 6.82
C ASP A 157 -16.35 0.29 7.05
N ASP A 158 -17.19 0.42 6.00
CA ASP A 158 -18.61 0.02 5.91
C ASP A 158 -18.79 -1.47 5.52
#